data_AF-Q17VX6-F1
#
_entry.id   AF-Q17VX6-F1
#
_cell.length_a   1.000
_cell.length_b   1.000
_cell.length_c   1.000
_cell.angle_alpha   90.00
_cell.angle_beta   90.00
_cell.angle_gamma   90.00
#
_symmetry.space_group_name_H-M   'P 1'
#
loop_
_entity.id
_entity.type
_entity.pdbx_description
1 polymer ?
#
loop_
_entity_poly.entity_id
_entity_poly.type
_entity_poly.pdbx_seq_one_letter_code
_entity_poly.pdbx_strand_id
1 'polypeptide(L)'
;MPIIFGPVLSRRFGKSLGVDLSPSKKQCNYDCIYCELGKAKPISRMEEVIEVETLINAIQNALNNLTTPIDVLTITANGEPTLYPHLLELIQRIKPFLKGVKTLILSNGSLFYEPKVQQALKEFDIVKFSLDAIDLKAFKKVDKPYSKDINKILEGISSFSQIYQGQLVAEVLLIKGVNDNENHLKLIAAFLKKINIARVDLSTIDRPSSFKAPKLSEDELLKCSLFFEGLRVSLPKRTAPKIEKLISCDRDGLLALISRRPLSVEEAPLILEPNSFKHLETLLNYKQITIKKVGSLEFYCTF
;
A
#
# COMPACT_ATOMS: atom_id res chain seq x y z
N MET A 1 -13.11 17.60 7.24
CA MET A 1 -12.42 16.61 8.11
C MET A 1 -11.36 17.34 8.93
N PRO A 2 -10.90 16.84 10.09
CA PRO A 2 -9.80 17.47 10.81
C PRO A 2 -8.47 17.27 10.06
N ILE A 3 -7.50 18.17 10.26
CA ILE A 3 -6.13 18.02 9.73
C ILE A 3 -5.48 16.74 10.29
N ILE A 4 -5.71 16.46 11.58
CA ILE A 4 -5.17 15.28 12.25
C ILE A 4 -6.31 14.31 12.59
N PHE A 5 -6.08 13.02 12.37
CA PHE A 5 -7.03 11.97 12.73
C PHE A 5 -6.32 10.71 13.25
N GLY A 6 -7.03 9.93 14.06
CA GLY A 6 -6.47 8.78 14.77
C GLY A 6 -5.90 9.18 16.15
N PRO A 7 -4.98 8.39 16.72
CA PRO A 7 -4.32 7.23 16.11
C PRO A 7 -5.28 6.08 15.77
N VAL A 8 -5.02 5.38 14.67
CA VAL A 8 -5.74 4.17 14.28
C VAL A 8 -4.79 2.98 14.25
N LEU A 9 -5.26 1.80 14.64
CA LEU A 9 -4.48 0.58 14.49
C LEU A 9 -4.54 0.13 13.03
N SER A 10 -3.46 0.35 12.28
CA SER A 10 -3.32 -0.11 10.89
C SER A 10 -3.05 -1.60 10.86
N ARG A 11 -3.75 -2.30 9.97
CA ARG A 11 -3.50 -3.72 9.62
C ARG A 11 -2.08 -4.00 9.09
N ARG A 12 -1.32 -2.96 8.76
CA ARG A 12 -0.17 -3.03 7.84
C ARG A 12 1.07 -2.29 8.30
N PHE A 13 0.88 -1.29 9.17
CA PHE A 13 1.90 -0.32 9.54
C PHE A 13 1.90 0.01 11.04
N GLY A 14 1.19 -0.78 11.86
CA GLY A 14 1.07 -0.52 13.30
C GLY A 14 0.14 0.65 13.64
N LYS A 15 0.36 1.28 14.79
CA LYS A 15 -0.44 2.41 15.25
C LYS A 15 -0.09 3.68 14.50
N SER A 16 -1.03 4.18 13.71
CA SER A 16 -0.83 5.28 12.77
C SER A 16 -1.57 6.54 13.21
N LEU A 17 -0.87 7.67 13.29
CA LEU A 17 -1.49 9.00 13.33
C LEU A 17 -1.56 9.55 11.89
N GLY A 18 -2.73 10.02 11.46
CA GLY A 18 -2.94 10.51 10.10
C GLY A 18 -2.91 12.03 10.01
N VAL A 19 -2.33 12.55 8.94
CA VAL A 19 -2.34 13.97 8.56
C VAL A 19 -2.99 14.09 7.19
N ASP A 20 -4.12 14.80 7.12
CA ASP A 20 -4.82 15.13 5.88
C ASP A 20 -4.34 16.49 5.36
N LEU A 21 -3.74 16.52 4.16
CA LEU A 21 -3.28 17.75 3.49
C LEU A 21 -4.41 18.52 2.80
N SER A 22 -5.62 17.95 2.70
CA SER A 22 -6.79 18.53 2.04
C SER A 22 -8.10 18.35 2.84
N PRO A 23 -8.13 18.68 4.15
CA PRO A 23 -9.24 18.35 5.05
C PRO A 23 -10.59 19.00 4.67
N SER A 24 -10.58 20.13 3.94
CA SER A 24 -11.77 20.90 3.58
C SER A 24 -12.56 20.27 2.42
N LYS A 25 -11.87 19.76 1.40
CA LYS A 25 -12.49 19.23 0.18
C LYS A 25 -11.67 18.13 -0.49
N LYS A 26 -12.31 17.32 -1.34
CA LYS A 26 -11.61 16.29 -2.13
C LYS A 26 -10.79 16.94 -3.25
N GLN A 27 -9.47 16.84 -3.19
CA GLN A 27 -8.53 17.35 -4.19
C GLN A 27 -7.66 16.23 -4.73
N CYS A 28 -8.14 15.57 -5.77
CA CYS A 28 -7.49 14.40 -6.36
C CYS A 28 -7.40 14.52 -7.86
N ASN A 29 -6.32 14.00 -8.44
CA ASN A 29 -6.18 13.88 -9.89
C ASN A 29 -6.77 12.59 -10.45
N TYR A 30 -7.38 11.73 -9.61
CA TYR A 30 -8.18 10.56 -9.97
C TYR A 30 -9.61 10.66 -9.41
N ASP A 31 -10.55 9.91 -10.00
CA ASP A 31 -11.91 9.70 -9.48
C ASP A 31 -12.24 8.20 -9.40
N CYS A 32 -11.40 7.47 -8.68
CA CYS A 32 -11.45 6.01 -8.64
C CYS A 32 -12.84 5.49 -8.28
N ILE A 33 -13.30 4.45 -8.97
CA ILE A 33 -14.65 3.90 -8.74
C ILE A 33 -14.82 3.27 -7.35
N TYR A 34 -13.72 2.93 -6.70
CA TYR A 34 -13.69 2.38 -5.35
C TYR A 34 -13.55 3.45 -4.25
N CYS A 35 -13.38 4.72 -4.62
CA CYS A 35 -13.07 5.79 -3.67
C CYS A 35 -14.20 5.98 -2.62
N GLU A 36 -13.80 6.07 -1.36
CA GLU A 36 -14.68 6.28 -0.20
C GLU A 36 -15.04 7.76 0.00
N LEU A 37 -14.27 8.68 -0.60
CA LEU A 37 -14.34 10.12 -0.37
C LEU A 37 -15.43 10.83 -1.20
N GLY A 38 -16.34 10.09 -1.82
CA GLY A 38 -17.32 10.64 -2.77
C GLY A 38 -16.77 10.78 -4.18
N LYS A 39 -17.67 11.06 -5.14
CA LYS A 39 -17.33 11.36 -6.53
C LYS A 39 -16.86 12.81 -6.65
N ALA A 40 -15.80 13.07 -7.39
CA ALA A 40 -15.39 14.43 -7.72
C ALA A 40 -14.71 14.46 -9.09
N LYS A 41 -14.82 15.60 -9.79
CA LYS A 41 -14.09 15.78 -11.03
C LYS A 41 -12.57 15.79 -10.73
N PRO A 42 -11.76 14.97 -11.42
CA PRO A 42 -10.31 15.01 -11.27
C PRO A 42 -9.73 16.40 -11.56
N ILE A 43 -8.78 16.85 -10.75
CA ILE A 43 -8.07 18.13 -10.90
C ILE A 43 -6.57 17.91 -11.08
N SER A 44 -5.86 18.84 -11.72
CA SER A 44 -4.41 18.72 -11.94
C SER A 44 -3.55 19.27 -10.81
N ARG A 45 -4.12 20.06 -9.90
CA ARG A 45 -3.43 20.71 -8.77
C ARG A 45 -4.42 21.00 -7.65
N MET A 46 -3.94 21.10 -6.42
CA MET A 46 -4.75 21.63 -5.31
C MET A 46 -5.10 23.10 -5.58
N GLU A 47 -6.36 23.44 -5.37
CA GLU A 47 -6.91 24.80 -5.41
C GLU A 47 -6.85 25.46 -4.02
N GLU A 48 -7.07 24.66 -2.97
CA GLU A 48 -6.91 25.09 -1.58
C GLU A 48 -5.65 24.44 -1.01
N VAL A 49 -4.69 25.26 -0.61
CA VAL A 49 -3.41 24.83 -0.06
C VAL A 49 -3.31 25.33 1.37
N ILE A 50 -3.18 24.41 2.31
CA ILE A 50 -2.97 24.76 3.73
C ILE A 50 -1.51 25.19 3.90
N GLU A 51 -1.30 26.28 4.63
CA GLU A 51 0.04 26.73 5.01
C GLU A 51 0.82 25.67 5.77
N VAL A 52 2.11 25.51 5.45
CA VAL A 52 2.99 24.51 6.06
C VAL A 52 3.03 24.68 7.59
N GLU A 53 3.05 25.92 8.07
CA GLU A 53 3.07 26.23 9.50
C GLU A 53 1.82 25.73 10.24
N THR A 54 0.65 25.84 9.60
CA THR A 54 -0.61 25.33 10.15
C THR A 54 -0.56 23.81 10.32
N LEU A 55 -0.01 23.09 9.33
CA LEU A 55 0.16 21.64 9.38
C LEU A 55 1.16 21.24 10.48
N ILE A 56 2.30 21.92 10.57
CA ILE A 56 3.33 21.63 11.58
C ILE A 56 2.78 21.83 12.99
N ASN A 57 2.11 22.95 13.25
CA ASN A 57 1.50 23.23 14.55
C ASN A 57 0.45 22.17 14.91
N ALA A 58 -0.39 21.76 13.95
CA ALA A 58 -1.37 20.70 14.16
C ALA A 58 -0.70 19.35 14.50
N ILE A 59 0.37 18.98 13.78
CA ILE A 59 1.14 17.75 14.01
C ILE A 59 1.81 17.78 15.38
N GLN A 60 2.52 18.85 15.73
CA GLN A 60 3.19 18.98 17.03
C GLN A 60 2.21 18.93 18.19
N ASN A 61 1.09 19.67 18.08
CA ASN A 61 0.04 19.64 19.09
C ASN A 61 -0.53 18.22 19.26
N ALA A 62 -0.78 17.50 18.16
CA ALA A 62 -1.26 16.13 18.25
C ALA A 62 -0.24 15.19 18.90
N LEU A 63 1.04 15.28 18.50
CA LEU A 63 2.12 14.46 19.06
C LEU A 63 2.32 14.70 20.56
N ASN A 64 2.26 15.95 21.02
CA ASN A 64 2.41 16.31 22.43
C ASN A 64 1.23 15.82 23.29
N ASN A 65 0.06 15.63 22.70
CA ASN A 65 -1.15 15.16 23.38
C ASN A 65 -1.38 13.65 23.24
N LEU A 66 -0.45 12.91 22.63
CA LEU A 66 -0.56 11.45 22.53
C LEU A 66 -0.41 10.82 23.91
N THR A 67 -1.43 10.06 24.33
CA THR A 67 -1.39 9.27 25.57
C THR A 67 -0.59 7.96 25.42
N THR A 68 -0.25 7.60 24.19
CA THR A 68 0.37 6.34 23.82
C THR A 68 1.23 6.54 22.57
N PRO A 69 2.38 5.83 22.46
CA PRO A 69 3.26 5.96 21.31
C PRO A 69 2.56 5.52 20.03
N ILE A 70 3.00 6.09 18.91
CA ILE A 70 2.60 5.71 17.55
C ILE A 70 3.80 5.10 16.84
N ASP A 71 3.55 4.18 15.92
CA ASP A 71 4.59 3.56 15.09
C ASP A 71 4.87 4.39 13.84
N VAL A 72 3.83 5.03 13.30
CA VAL A 72 3.88 5.73 12.01
C VAL A 72 3.06 7.02 12.00
N LEU A 73 3.63 8.08 11.42
CA LEU A 73 2.91 9.28 11.00
C LEU A 73 2.62 9.15 9.50
N THR A 74 1.33 9.09 9.15
CA THR A 74 0.86 8.89 7.78
C THR A 74 0.38 10.20 7.18
N ILE A 75 1.09 10.68 6.15
CA ILE A 75 0.67 11.78 5.31
C ILE A 75 -0.28 11.25 4.21
N THR A 76 -1.47 11.82 4.16
CA THR A 76 -2.52 11.50 3.17
C THR A 76 -3.21 12.79 2.75
N ALA A 77 -4.19 12.70 1.87
CA ALA A 77 -5.14 13.76 1.64
C ALA A 77 -6.55 13.19 1.51
N ASN A 78 -7.57 14.02 1.71
CA ASN A 78 -8.84 13.89 1.02
C ASN A 78 -8.58 14.07 -0.49
N GLY A 79 -8.04 13.05 -1.14
CA GLY A 79 -7.54 13.11 -2.51
C GLY A 79 -6.10 12.64 -2.62
N GLU A 80 -5.28 13.32 -3.43
CA GLU A 80 -3.90 12.89 -3.72
C GLU A 80 -2.88 13.81 -3.02
N PRO A 81 -2.13 13.33 -2.00
CA PRO A 81 -1.23 14.17 -1.23
C PRO A 81 -0.04 14.70 -2.05
N THR A 82 0.39 14.03 -3.12
CA THR A 82 1.48 14.54 -3.97
C THR A 82 1.08 15.77 -4.81
N LEU A 83 -0.20 16.16 -4.83
CA LEU A 83 -0.65 17.44 -5.36
C LEU A 83 -0.35 18.62 -4.43
N TYR A 84 0.01 18.37 -3.17
CA TYR A 84 0.35 19.44 -2.22
C TYR A 84 1.71 20.07 -2.61
N PRO A 85 1.75 21.37 -2.96
CA PRO A 85 2.93 21.98 -3.57
C PRO A 85 4.14 22.10 -2.63
N HIS A 86 3.92 22.06 -1.31
CA HIS A 86 4.96 22.20 -0.29
C HIS A 86 5.32 20.87 0.39
N LEU A 87 5.06 19.72 -0.27
CA LEU A 87 5.26 18.40 0.34
C LEU A 87 6.70 18.17 0.81
N LEU A 88 7.71 18.59 0.03
CA LEU A 88 9.12 18.46 0.39
C LEU A 88 9.46 19.29 1.63
N GLU A 89 9.02 20.54 1.68
CA GLU A 89 9.23 21.42 2.83
C GLU A 89 8.59 20.83 4.08
N LEU A 90 7.34 20.38 3.97
CA LEU A 90 6.60 19.77 5.08
C LEU A 90 7.34 18.57 5.65
N ILE A 91 7.72 17.59 4.82
CA ILE A 91 8.36 16.37 5.32
C ILE A 91 9.73 16.67 5.94
N GLN A 92 10.51 17.58 5.35
CA GLN A 92 11.80 18.00 5.90
C GLN A 92 11.65 18.70 7.26
N ARG A 93 10.60 19.49 7.45
CA ARG A 93 10.34 20.20 8.70
C ARG A 93 9.78 19.29 9.79
N ILE A 94 8.96 18.28 9.47
CA ILE A 94 8.35 17.41 10.50
C ILE A 94 9.26 16.28 10.95
N LYS A 95 10.11 15.75 10.06
CA LYS A 95 10.95 14.57 10.32
C LYS A 95 11.87 14.71 11.55
N PRO A 96 12.49 15.87 11.84
CA PRO A 96 13.27 16.07 13.06
C PRO A 96 12.49 15.87 14.37
N PHE A 97 11.17 16.02 14.36
CA PHE A 97 10.32 15.84 15.54
C PHE A 97 9.93 14.38 15.79
N LEU A 98 10.10 13.49 14.81
CA LEU A 98 9.57 12.13 14.78
C LEU A 98 10.57 11.09 15.30
N LYS A 99 11.05 11.27 16.54
CA LYS A 99 12.00 10.32 17.15
C LYS A 99 11.34 8.94 17.36
N GLY A 100 11.86 7.93 16.66
CA GLY A 100 11.34 6.56 16.75
C GLY A 100 10.01 6.32 16.03
N VAL A 101 9.47 7.32 15.33
CA VAL A 101 8.22 7.23 14.55
C VAL A 101 8.57 7.23 13.07
N LYS A 102 8.04 6.28 12.30
CA LYS A 102 8.23 6.20 10.85
C LYS A 102 7.34 7.17 10.11
N THR A 103 7.78 7.66 8.96
CA THR A 103 6.93 8.46 8.05
C THR A 103 6.38 7.58 6.92
N LEU A 104 5.08 7.70 6.67
CA LEU A 104 4.39 7.01 5.56
C LEU A 104 3.65 8.03 4.71
N ILE A 105 3.66 7.85 3.40
CA ILE A 105 2.74 8.53 2.48
C ILE A 105 1.90 7.53 1.70
N LEU A 106 0.60 7.84 1.56
CA LEU A 106 -0.34 7.08 0.73
C LEU A 106 -0.64 7.87 -0.55
N SER A 107 -0.18 7.38 -1.69
CA SER A 107 -0.33 8.07 -2.98
C SER A 107 -0.99 7.16 -4.03
N ASN A 108 -1.54 7.73 -5.08
CA ASN A 108 -1.99 7.01 -6.26
C ASN A 108 -0.87 6.82 -7.31
N GLY A 109 0.37 7.24 -7.01
CA GLY A 109 1.55 7.04 -7.87
C GLY A 109 1.64 7.94 -9.11
N SER A 110 0.59 8.69 -9.42
CA SER A 110 0.40 9.41 -10.68
C SER A 110 1.43 10.52 -10.96
N LEU A 111 2.15 11.00 -9.95
CA LEU A 111 3.14 12.08 -10.06
C LEU A 111 4.57 11.61 -9.77
N PHE A 112 4.83 10.30 -9.74
CA PHE A 112 6.16 9.79 -9.42
C PHE A 112 7.20 10.10 -10.50
N TYR A 113 6.80 10.57 -11.69
CA TYR A 113 7.71 11.08 -12.72
C TYR A 113 8.18 12.53 -12.47
N GLU A 114 7.54 13.27 -11.56
CA GLU A 114 7.88 14.67 -11.31
C GLU A 114 9.11 14.77 -10.38
N PRO A 115 10.21 15.44 -10.78
CA PRO A 115 11.42 15.50 -9.96
C PRO A 115 11.20 16.07 -8.55
N LYS A 116 10.35 17.09 -8.42
CA LYS A 116 10.01 17.69 -7.11
C LYS A 116 9.26 16.71 -6.20
N VAL A 117 8.37 15.90 -6.77
CA VAL A 117 7.65 14.85 -6.03
C VAL A 117 8.61 13.76 -5.62
N GLN A 118 9.49 13.29 -6.52
CA GLN A 118 10.52 12.31 -6.18
C GLN A 118 11.43 12.77 -5.04
N GLN A 119 11.84 14.05 -5.03
CA GLN A 119 12.62 14.63 -3.94
C GLN A 119 11.87 14.57 -2.61
N ALA A 120 10.58 14.91 -2.59
CA ALA A 120 9.76 14.81 -1.38
C ALA A 120 9.59 13.36 -0.91
N LEU A 121 9.28 12.44 -1.84
CA LEU A 121 9.04 11.04 -1.53
C LEU A 121 10.28 10.34 -0.96
N LYS A 122 11.49 10.74 -1.37
CA LYS A 122 12.75 10.22 -0.81
C LYS A 122 12.92 10.48 0.68
N GLU A 123 12.25 11.49 1.22
CA GLU A 123 12.32 11.80 2.65
C GLU A 123 11.42 10.90 3.51
N PHE A 124 10.50 10.14 2.91
CA PHE A 124 9.65 9.21 3.65
C PHE A 124 10.38 7.89 3.95
N ASP A 125 10.09 7.28 5.10
CA ASP A 125 10.55 5.92 5.41
C ASP A 125 9.79 4.87 4.58
N ILE A 126 8.50 5.12 4.35
CA ILE A 126 7.59 4.24 3.63
C ILE A 126 6.80 5.06 2.60
N VAL A 127 6.84 4.60 1.35
CA VAL A 127 6.01 5.15 0.27
C VAL A 127 5.09 4.04 -0.18
N LYS A 128 3.78 4.26 -0.02
CA LYS A 128 2.77 3.35 -0.52
C LYS A 128 2.03 3.97 -1.70
N PHE A 129 1.99 3.28 -2.83
CA PHE A 129 1.32 3.77 -4.04
C PHE A 129 0.30 2.76 -4.59
N SER A 130 -0.79 3.24 -5.20
CA SER A 130 -1.77 2.40 -5.90
C SER A 130 -1.34 2.07 -7.33
N LEU A 131 -1.57 0.83 -7.76
CA LEU A 131 -1.39 0.36 -9.14
C LEU A 131 -2.53 -0.59 -9.53
N ASP A 132 -3.72 -0.01 -9.73
CA ASP A 132 -4.95 -0.79 -9.97
C ASP A 132 -5.21 -1.05 -11.46
N ALA A 133 -4.38 -0.49 -12.33
CA ALA A 133 -4.42 -0.63 -13.77
C ALA A 133 -3.01 -0.57 -14.38
N ILE A 134 -2.76 -1.40 -15.40
CA ILE A 134 -1.49 -1.41 -16.18
C ILE A 134 -1.68 -1.00 -17.65
N ASP A 135 -2.93 -0.92 -18.11
CA ASP A 135 -3.28 -0.48 -19.46
C ASP A 135 -4.31 0.66 -19.42
N LEU A 136 -4.38 1.41 -20.52
CA LEU A 136 -5.22 2.60 -20.62
C LEU A 136 -6.72 2.30 -20.45
N LYS A 137 -7.17 1.10 -20.84
CA LYS A 137 -8.58 0.71 -20.77
C LYS A 137 -8.98 0.47 -19.32
N ALA A 138 -8.18 -0.31 -18.58
CA ALA A 138 -8.37 -0.51 -17.14
C ALA A 138 -8.25 0.82 -16.38
N PHE A 139 -7.25 1.64 -16.71
CA PHE A 139 -6.98 2.91 -16.04
C PHE A 139 -8.14 3.91 -16.13
N LYS A 140 -8.72 4.05 -17.33
CA LYS A 140 -9.93 4.87 -17.53
C LYS A 140 -11.16 4.33 -16.80
N LYS A 141 -11.26 3.01 -16.64
CA LYS A 141 -12.42 2.35 -16.03
C LYS A 141 -12.36 2.39 -14.51
N VAL A 142 -11.18 2.13 -13.94
CA VAL A 142 -10.96 2.02 -12.50
C VAL A 142 -10.67 3.38 -11.87
N ASP A 143 -9.62 4.06 -12.33
CA ASP A 143 -9.05 5.24 -11.66
C ASP A 143 -9.65 6.56 -12.15
N LYS A 144 -10.20 6.57 -13.37
CA LYS A 144 -10.80 7.77 -14.02
C LYS A 144 -9.89 9.00 -13.87
N PRO A 145 -8.69 8.95 -14.46
CA PRO A 145 -7.64 9.91 -14.17
C PRO A 145 -7.82 11.22 -14.92
N TYR A 146 -7.24 12.30 -14.40
CA TYR A 146 -7.08 13.58 -15.09
C TYR A 146 -6.16 13.43 -16.31
N SER A 147 -4.94 12.95 -16.08
CA SER A 147 -3.99 12.59 -17.15
C SER A 147 -4.21 11.15 -17.60
N LYS A 148 -4.18 10.91 -18.91
CA LYS A 148 -4.41 9.58 -19.50
C LYS A 148 -3.12 8.89 -19.92
N ASP A 149 -1.97 9.47 -19.60
CA ASP A 149 -0.66 8.93 -19.98
C ASP A 149 -0.17 7.92 -18.93
N ILE A 150 -0.68 6.68 -19.06
CA ILE A 150 -0.29 5.60 -18.15
C ILE A 150 1.19 5.22 -18.30
N ASN A 151 1.77 5.31 -19.51
CA ASN A 151 3.15 4.95 -19.73
C ASN A 151 4.09 5.88 -18.94
N LYS A 152 3.84 7.18 -18.98
CA LYS A 152 4.58 8.16 -18.17
C LYS A 152 4.49 7.88 -16.68
N ILE A 153 3.32 7.44 -16.19
CA ILE A 153 3.13 7.08 -14.77
C ILE A 153 3.96 5.84 -14.42
N LEU A 154 3.90 4.79 -15.25
CA LEU A 154 4.68 3.56 -15.04
C LEU A 154 6.19 3.80 -15.10
N GLU A 155 6.65 4.63 -16.03
CA GLU A 155 8.05 5.09 -16.11
C GLU A 155 8.46 5.89 -14.88
N GLY A 156 7.57 6.78 -14.39
CA GLY A 156 7.77 7.51 -13.14
C GLY A 156 7.92 6.60 -11.93
N ILE A 157 7.03 5.61 -11.77
CA ILE A 157 7.11 4.62 -10.70
C ILE A 157 8.40 3.79 -10.82
N SER A 158 8.74 3.34 -12.02
CA SER A 158 9.95 2.57 -12.29
C SER A 158 11.21 3.36 -11.92
N SER A 159 11.35 4.59 -12.43
CA SER A 159 12.51 5.44 -12.14
C SER A 159 12.62 5.82 -10.66
N PHE A 160 11.50 6.13 -10.01
CA PHE A 160 11.47 6.39 -8.56
C PHE A 160 11.94 5.16 -7.76
N SER A 161 11.51 3.96 -8.15
CA SER A 161 11.90 2.71 -7.45
C SER A 161 13.41 2.46 -7.45
N GLN A 162 14.14 2.93 -8.47
CA GLN A 162 15.60 2.77 -8.57
C GLN A 162 16.37 3.70 -7.63
N ILE A 163 15.79 4.86 -7.32
CA ILE A 163 16.46 5.91 -6.52
C ILE A 163 15.97 5.97 -5.07
N TYR A 164 14.88 5.29 -4.75
CA TYR A 164 14.30 5.27 -3.41
C TYR A 164 14.90 4.14 -2.56
N GLN A 165 15.32 4.49 -1.34
CA GLN A 165 16.02 3.57 -0.43
C GLN A 165 15.13 3.09 0.74
N GLY A 166 13.92 3.65 0.88
CA GLY A 166 12.97 3.24 1.92
C GLY A 166 12.11 2.04 1.50
N GLN A 167 11.02 1.81 2.23
CA GLN A 167 10.10 0.72 1.93
C GLN A 167 9.07 1.17 0.89
N LEU A 168 9.21 0.68 -0.35
CA LEU A 168 8.24 0.92 -1.41
C LEU A 168 7.16 -0.17 -1.36
N VAL A 169 5.89 0.21 -1.25
CA VAL A 169 4.76 -0.72 -1.17
C VAL A 169 3.76 -0.40 -2.26
N ALA A 170 3.39 -1.38 -3.09
CA ALA A 170 2.26 -1.21 -4.02
C ALA A 170 0.98 -1.68 -3.34
N GLU A 171 -0.11 -0.96 -3.56
CA GLU A 171 -1.47 -1.45 -3.39
C GLU A 171 -2.03 -1.83 -4.75
N VAL A 172 -2.63 -3.02 -4.83
CA VAL A 172 -3.46 -3.41 -5.97
C VAL A 172 -4.83 -3.71 -5.40
N LEU A 173 -5.79 -2.83 -5.67
CA LEU A 173 -7.18 -2.98 -5.26
C LEU A 173 -7.98 -3.57 -6.42
N LEU A 174 -8.48 -4.79 -6.20
CA LEU A 174 -9.26 -5.53 -7.17
C LEU A 174 -10.76 -5.27 -6.98
N ILE A 175 -11.44 -5.16 -8.12
CA ILE A 175 -12.88 -4.95 -8.24
C ILE A 175 -13.42 -6.04 -9.15
N LYS A 176 -14.44 -6.73 -8.64
CA LYS A 176 -14.97 -7.94 -9.26
C LYS A 176 -15.51 -7.65 -10.67
N GLY A 177 -15.05 -8.41 -11.66
CA GLY A 177 -15.43 -8.24 -13.06
C GLY A 177 -14.93 -6.93 -13.71
N VAL A 178 -13.97 -6.25 -13.08
CA VAL A 178 -13.44 -4.96 -13.58
C VAL A 178 -11.96 -5.05 -13.91
N ASN A 179 -11.11 -5.37 -12.94
CA ASN A 179 -9.66 -5.43 -13.08
C ASN A 179 -9.05 -6.72 -12.48
N ASP A 180 -9.89 -7.73 -12.19
CA ASP A 180 -9.56 -9.02 -11.59
C ASP A 180 -9.31 -10.15 -12.61
N ASN A 181 -9.22 -9.84 -13.91
CA ASN A 181 -8.94 -10.86 -14.92
C ASN A 181 -7.46 -11.26 -14.93
N GLU A 182 -7.20 -12.53 -15.22
CA GLU A 182 -5.86 -13.14 -15.17
C GLU A 182 -4.79 -12.38 -15.97
N ASN A 183 -5.10 -11.99 -17.22
CA ASN A 183 -4.14 -11.29 -18.07
C ASN A 183 -3.70 -9.95 -17.45
N HIS A 184 -4.66 -9.19 -16.92
CA HIS A 184 -4.37 -7.93 -16.25
C HIS A 184 -3.51 -8.12 -15.00
N LEU A 185 -3.83 -9.13 -14.17
CA LEU A 185 -3.05 -9.46 -12.96
C LEU A 185 -1.61 -9.87 -13.30
N LYS A 186 -1.43 -10.71 -14.33
CA LYS A 186 -0.09 -11.11 -14.80
C LYS A 186 0.74 -9.93 -15.27
N LEU A 187 0.13 -8.97 -15.96
CA LEU A 187 0.82 -7.76 -16.43
C LEU A 187 1.23 -6.85 -15.26
N ILE A 188 0.35 -6.63 -14.27
CA ILE A 188 0.71 -5.90 -13.04
C ILE A 188 1.87 -6.62 -12.33
N ALA A 189 1.76 -7.92 -12.10
CA ALA A 189 2.81 -8.70 -11.45
C ALA A 189 4.14 -8.62 -12.22
N ALA A 190 4.11 -8.73 -13.54
CA ALA A 190 5.29 -8.60 -14.39
C ALA A 190 5.95 -7.22 -14.31
N PHE A 191 5.17 -6.16 -14.16
CA PHE A 191 5.70 -4.81 -13.90
C PHE A 191 6.32 -4.72 -12.50
N LEU A 192 5.60 -5.15 -11.46
CA LEU A 192 6.05 -5.05 -10.07
C LEU A 192 7.31 -5.88 -9.79
N LYS A 193 7.54 -6.98 -10.53
CA LYS A 193 8.80 -7.75 -10.48
C LYS A 193 10.02 -7.00 -11.01
N LYS A 194 9.84 -6.00 -11.86
CA LYS A 194 10.93 -5.23 -12.48
C LYS A 194 11.38 -4.06 -11.62
N ILE A 195 10.64 -3.72 -10.57
CA ILE A 195 10.92 -2.59 -9.70
C ILE A 195 11.32 -3.07 -8.30
N ASN A 196 12.11 -2.27 -7.59
CA ASN A 196 12.52 -2.59 -6.23
C ASN A 196 11.38 -2.31 -5.25
N ILE A 197 10.49 -3.29 -5.07
CA ILE A 197 9.35 -3.19 -4.17
C ILE A 197 9.57 -4.04 -2.91
N ALA A 198 9.21 -3.49 -1.75
CA ALA A 198 9.30 -4.20 -0.48
C ALA A 198 8.18 -5.25 -0.37
N ARG A 199 6.94 -4.89 -0.71
CA ARG A 199 5.77 -5.80 -0.77
C ARG A 199 4.63 -5.26 -1.64
N VAL A 200 3.68 -6.14 -1.95
CA VAL A 200 2.41 -5.82 -2.60
C VAL A 200 1.26 -6.07 -1.62
N ASP A 201 0.46 -5.05 -1.34
CA ASP A 201 -0.81 -5.18 -0.63
C ASP A 201 -1.92 -5.44 -1.67
N LEU A 202 -2.37 -6.69 -1.78
CA LEU A 202 -3.48 -7.05 -2.66
C LEU A 202 -4.78 -7.00 -1.85
N SER A 203 -5.73 -6.17 -2.28
CA SER A 203 -6.95 -5.90 -1.53
C SER A 203 -8.18 -5.87 -2.44
N THR A 204 -9.36 -5.80 -1.82
CA THR A 204 -10.67 -5.62 -2.47
C THR A 204 -11.46 -4.57 -1.70
N ILE A 205 -12.62 -4.16 -2.22
CA ILE A 205 -13.53 -3.20 -1.57
C ILE A 205 -13.86 -3.66 -0.14
N ASP A 206 -13.38 -2.91 0.85
CA ASP A 206 -13.61 -3.15 2.29
C ASP A 206 -14.65 -2.18 2.86
N ARG A 207 -14.75 -0.98 2.29
CA ARG A 207 -15.71 0.06 2.71
C ARG A 207 -16.61 0.45 1.54
N PRO A 208 -17.84 0.91 1.81
CA PRO A 208 -18.77 1.29 0.76
C PRO A 208 -18.14 2.30 -0.20
N SER A 209 -18.12 1.96 -1.48
CA SER A 209 -17.58 2.84 -2.52
C SER A 209 -18.67 3.76 -3.06
N SER A 210 -18.25 4.96 -3.51
CA SER A 210 -19.16 5.97 -4.08
C SER A 210 -19.87 5.51 -5.36
N PHE A 211 -19.36 4.46 -6.02
CA PHE A 211 -19.92 3.89 -7.24
C PHE A 211 -20.56 2.52 -7.06
N LYS A 212 -20.72 2.02 -5.82
CA LYS A 212 -21.24 0.66 -5.54
C LYS A 212 -20.48 -0.43 -6.30
N ALA A 213 -19.17 -0.25 -6.44
CA ALA A 213 -18.29 -1.19 -7.11
C ALA A 213 -18.34 -2.56 -6.41
N PRO A 214 -18.45 -3.68 -7.16
CA PRO A 214 -18.58 -5.01 -6.59
C PRO A 214 -17.26 -5.49 -5.96
N LYS A 215 -17.36 -6.15 -4.81
CA LYS A 215 -16.22 -6.72 -4.09
C LYS A 215 -15.96 -8.18 -4.50
N LEU A 216 -14.69 -8.57 -4.53
CA LEU A 216 -14.29 -9.99 -4.53
C LEU A 216 -14.58 -10.64 -3.18
N SER A 217 -14.86 -11.94 -3.17
CA SER A 217 -14.79 -12.78 -1.97
C SER A 217 -13.33 -13.00 -1.54
N GLU A 218 -13.14 -13.53 -0.33
CA GLU A 218 -11.81 -13.83 0.18
C GLU A 218 -11.10 -14.91 -0.64
N ASP A 219 -11.83 -15.95 -1.08
CA ASP A 219 -11.29 -17.00 -1.94
C ASP A 219 -10.92 -16.49 -3.32
N GLU A 220 -11.73 -15.58 -3.88
CA GLU A 220 -11.44 -14.92 -5.15
C GLU A 220 -10.15 -14.09 -5.04
N LEU A 221 -9.99 -13.32 -3.96
CA LEU A 221 -8.79 -12.53 -3.71
C LEU A 221 -7.55 -13.42 -3.49
N LEU A 222 -7.69 -14.53 -2.76
CA LEU A 222 -6.63 -15.51 -2.56
C LEU A 222 -6.19 -16.14 -3.89
N LYS A 223 -7.14 -16.52 -4.76
CA LYS A 223 -6.83 -17.01 -6.11
C LYS A 223 -6.09 -15.96 -6.94
N CYS A 224 -6.49 -14.68 -6.86
CA CYS A 224 -5.79 -13.59 -7.55
C CYS A 224 -4.35 -13.42 -7.07
N SER A 225 -4.08 -13.65 -5.77
CA SER A 225 -2.72 -13.53 -5.21
C SER A 225 -1.71 -14.49 -5.84
N LEU A 226 -2.18 -15.63 -6.38
CA LEU A 226 -1.32 -16.64 -7.01
C LEU A 226 -0.63 -16.12 -8.28
N PHE A 227 -1.17 -15.09 -8.94
CA PHE A 227 -0.54 -14.48 -10.11
C PHE A 227 0.65 -13.57 -9.78
N PHE A 228 0.88 -13.29 -8.50
CA PHE A 228 1.98 -12.44 -8.00
C PHE A 228 3.15 -13.27 -7.45
N GLU A 229 3.38 -14.47 -8.00
CA GLU A 229 4.52 -15.33 -7.68
C GLU A 229 5.83 -14.53 -7.70
N GLY A 230 6.71 -14.75 -6.73
CA GLY A 230 8.01 -14.08 -6.57
C GLY A 230 7.93 -12.75 -5.82
N LEU A 231 6.73 -12.25 -5.52
CA LEU A 231 6.52 -11.02 -4.76
C LEU A 231 6.06 -11.33 -3.33
N ARG A 232 6.43 -10.47 -2.38
CA ARG A 232 5.87 -10.52 -1.01
C ARG A 232 4.46 -9.96 -1.06
N VAL A 233 3.45 -10.81 -1.03
CA VAL A 233 2.04 -10.40 -1.12
C VAL A 233 1.40 -10.43 0.25
N SER A 234 0.79 -9.31 0.66
CA SER A 234 -0.07 -9.22 1.83
C SER A 234 -1.54 -9.16 1.41
N LEU A 235 -2.39 -9.92 2.09
CA LEU A 235 -3.84 -9.86 2.00
C LEU A 235 -4.40 -9.27 3.30
N PRO A 236 -4.44 -7.93 3.48
CA PRO A 236 -4.82 -7.31 4.75
C PRO A 236 -6.29 -7.53 5.09
N LYS A 237 -6.58 -8.34 6.12
CA LYS A 237 -7.95 -8.67 6.57
C LYS A 237 -8.34 -7.96 7.87
N ARG A 238 -9.65 -7.78 8.09
CA ARG A 238 -10.23 -7.32 9.38
C ARG A 238 -10.66 -8.48 10.30
N THR A 239 -10.89 -9.65 9.70
CA THR A 239 -11.31 -10.88 10.37
C THR A 239 -10.54 -12.05 9.77
N ALA A 240 -10.19 -13.05 10.59
CA ALA A 240 -9.57 -14.27 10.08
C ALA A 240 -10.56 -14.99 9.12
N PRO A 241 -10.13 -15.42 7.94
CA PRO A 241 -10.97 -16.17 7.01
C PRO A 241 -11.36 -17.52 7.62
N LYS A 242 -12.55 -18.00 7.27
CA LYS A 242 -12.87 -19.44 7.39
C LYS A 242 -12.43 -20.09 6.09
N ILE A 243 -11.24 -20.69 6.07
CA ILE A 243 -10.79 -21.51 4.93
C ILE A 243 -11.26 -22.94 5.17
N GLU A 244 -12.05 -23.47 4.23
CA GLU A 244 -12.65 -24.82 4.32
C GLU A 244 -11.64 -25.95 4.06
N LYS A 245 -10.51 -25.67 3.41
CA LYS A 245 -9.45 -26.66 3.13
C LYS A 245 -8.06 -26.08 3.33
N LEU A 246 -7.37 -26.56 4.35
CA LEU A 246 -5.96 -26.28 4.60
C LEU A 246 -5.08 -27.08 3.63
N ILE A 247 -3.91 -26.54 3.30
CA ILE A 247 -2.90 -27.19 2.47
C ILE A 247 -1.98 -28.00 3.40
N SER A 248 -1.90 -29.30 3.16
CA SER A 248 -0.88 -30.16 3.75
C SER A 248 0.39 -30.08 2.92
N CYS A 249 1.51 -29.66 3.53
CA CYS A 249 2.81 -29.62 2.88
C CYS A 249 3.81 -30.39 3.74
N ASP A 250 4.57 -31.29 3.11
CA ASP A 250 5.82 -31.76 3.71
C ASP A 250 6.88 -30.64 3.68
N ARG A 251 8.06 -30.90 4.25
CA ARG A 251 9.13 -29.91 4.36
C ARG A 251 9.54 -29.36 2.99
N ASP A 252 9.70 -30.22 2.00
CA ASP A 252 10.23 -29.84 0.69
C ASP A 252 9.16 -29.10 -0.14
N GLY A 253 7.89 -29.53 -0.04
CA GLY A 253 6.75 -28.83 -0.61
C GLY A 253 6.51 -27.45 0.03
N LEU A 254 6.70 -27.32 1.33
CA LEU A 254 6.62 -26.03 2.03
C LEU A 254 7.76 -25.09 1.63
N LEU A 255 8.98 -25.61 1.51
CA LEU A 255 10.11 -24.83 1.00
C LEU A 255 9.86 -24.36 -0.44
N ALA A 256 9.33 -25.25 -1.30
CA ALA A 256 8.95 -24.91 -2.67
C ALA A 256 7.86 -23.82 -2.72
N LEU A 257 6.85 -23.91 -1.84
CA LEU A 257 5.80 -22.89 -1.72
C LEU A 257 6.39 -21.51 -1.38
N ILE A 258 7.24 -21.44 -0.35
CA ILE A 258 7.87 -20.19 0.12
C ILE A 258 8.84 -19.63 -0.92
N SER A 259 9.57 -20.49 -1.63
CA SER A 259 10.49 -20.11 -2.72
C SER A 259 9.74 -19.43 -3.87
N ARG A 260 8.53 -19.94 -4.18
CA ARG A 260 7.67 -19.36 -5.22
C ARG A 260 7.03 -18.07 -4.75
N ARG A 261 6.49 -18.02 -3.52
CA ARG A 261 5.90 -16.81 -2.96
C ARG A 261 6.22 -16.74 -1.47
N PRO A 262 6.92 -15.68 -1.01
CA PRO A 262 7.07 -15.44 0.41
C PRO A 262 5.73 -15.44 1.13
N LEU A 263 5.64 -16.24 2.19
CA LEU A 263 4.41 -16.47 2.94
C LEU A 263 4.39 -15.55 4.16
N SER A 264 3.32 -14.77 4.35
CA SER A 264 3.23 -13.93 5.55
C SER A 264 2.99 -14.79 6.79
N VAL A 265 3.53 -14.35 7.93
CA VAL A 265 3.37 -15.05 9.22
C VAL A 265 1.89 -15.14 9.61
N GLU A 266 1.11 -14.11 9.29
CA GLU A 266 -0.35 -14.08 9.53
C GLU A 266 -1.16 -14.95 8.56
N GLU A 267 -0.66 -15.18 7.34
CA GLU A 267 -1.35 -16.01 6.33
C GLU A 267 -1.08 -17.51 6.53
N ALA A 268 0.12 -17.86 7.01
CA ALA A 268 0.52 -19.25 7.25
C ALA A 268 -0.55 -20.08 7.99
N PRO A 269 -1.15 -19.62 9.12
CA PRO A 269 -2.17 -20.40 9.85
C PRO A 269 -3.51 -20.52 9.15
N LEU A 270 -3.74 -19.74 8.10
CA LEU A 270 -4.98 -19.74 7.35
C LEU A 270 -4.92 -20.75 6.21
N ILE A 271 -3.72 -20.98 5.65
CA ILE A 271 -3.56 -21.82 4.46
C ILE A 271 -2.85 -23.14 4.74
N LEU A 272 -2.14 -23.30 5.86
CA LEU A 272 -1.36 -24.51 6.18
C LEU A 272 -2.02 -25.36 7.26
N GLU A 273 -1.95 -26.69 7.12
CA GLU A 273 -2.32 -27.62 8.19
C GLU A 273 -1.38 -27.51 9.41
N PRO A 274 -1.85 -27.80 10.64
CA PRO A 274 -1.03 -27.76 11.86
C PRO A 274 0.29 -28.54 11.79
N ASN A 275 0.33 -29.67 11.09
CA ASN A 275 1.55 -30.47 10.95
C ASN A 275 2.61 -29.76 10.09
N SER A 276 2.20 -28.94 9.13
CA SER A 276 3.09 -28.15 8.27
C SER A 276 3.84 -27.06 9.05
N PHE A 277 3.34 -26.63 10.21
CA PHE A 277 4.01 -25.64 11.07
C PHE A 277 5.32 -26.14 11.67
N LYS A 278 5.40 -27.42 12.03
CA LYS A 278 6.64 -28.02 12.54
C LYS A 278 7.76 -27.96 11.48
N HIS A 279 7.37 -28.04 10.21
CA HIS A 279 8.30 -27.87 9.10
C HIS A 279 8.77 -26.41 8.95
N LEU A 280 7.94 -25.39 9.22
CA LEU A 280 8.38 -23.98 9.23
C LEU A 280 9.49 -23.73 10.26
N GLU A 281 9.29 -24.19 11.50
CA GLU A 281 10.30 -24.06 12.56
C GLU A 281 11.60 -24.79 12.19
N THR A 282 11.47 -25.99 11.61
CA THR A 282 12.61 -26.75 11.11
C THR A 282 13.36 -25.96 10.03
N LEU A 283 12.67 -25.46 9.01
CA LEU A 283 13.29 -24.68 7.93
C LEU A 283 13.99 -23.40 8.43
N LEU A 284 13.44 -22.73 9.45
CA LEU A 284 14.08 -21.58 10.12
C LEU A 284 15.36 -21.99 10.85
N ASN A 285 15.29 -23.05 11.65
CA ASN A 285 16.43 -23.54 12.44
C ASN A 285 17.60 -23.97 11.56
N TYR A 286 17.30 -24.64 10.43
CA TYR A 286 18.30 -25.04 9.44
C TYR A 286 18.71 -23.91 8.48
N LYS A 287 18.24 -22.67 8.69
CA LYS A 287 18.54 -21.50 7.85
C LYS A 287 18.27 -21.76 6.35
N GLN A 288 17.16 -22.43 6.05
CA GLN A 288 16.65 -22.59 4.68
C GLN A 288 15.66 -21.49 4.33
N ILE A 289 15.02 -20.89 5.34
CA ILE A 289 14.19 -19.69 5.23
C ILE A 289 14.57 -18.67 6.32
N THR A 290 14.16 -17.42 6.14
CA THR A 290 14.35 -16.30 7.06
C THR A 290 13.07 -15.48 7.18
N ILE A 291 12.91 -14.74 8.27
CA ILE A 291 11.79 -13.81 8.46
C ILE A 291 12.24 -12.41 8.05
N LYS A 292 11.57 -11.81 7.06
CA LYS A 292 11.78 -10.42 6.66
C LYS A 292 10.60 -9.57 7.11
N LYS A 293 10.89 -8.46 7.79
CA LYS A 293 9.88 -7.48 8.24
C LYS A 293 9.74 -6.34 7.24
N VAL A 294 8.51 -6.05 6.82
CA VAL A 294 8.14 -4.94 5.93
C VAL A 294 6.96 -4.19 6.54
N GLY A 295 7.17 -2.95 6.97
CA GLY A 295 6.23 -2.25 7.86
C GLY A 295 6.05 -3.01 9.18
N SER A 296 4.80 -3.30 9.55
CA SER A 296 4.49 -4.16 10.71
C SER A 296 4.32 -5.64 10.36
N LEU A 297 4.45 -6.02 9.08
CA LEU A 297 4.21 -7.38 8.61
C LEU A 297 5.51 -8.18 8.52
N GLU A 298 5.43 -9.47 8.77
CA GLU A 298 6.54 -10.41 8.69
C GLU A 298 6.26 -11.50 7.65
N PHE A 299 7.31 -11.88 6.91
CA PHE A 299 7.23 -12.86 5.83
C PHE A 299 8.32 -13.91 5.96
N TYR A 300 7.93 -15.17 5.92
CA TYR A 300 8.84 -16.27 5.62
C TYR A 300 9.32 -16.12 4.17
N CYS A 301 10.63 -15.99 4.01
CA CYS A 301 11.31 -15.85 2.73
C CYS A 301 12.40 -16.91 2.64
N THR A 302 12.68 -17.45 1.46
CA THR A 302 13.96 -18.13 1.25
C THR A 302 15.12 -17.13 1.29
N PHE A 303 16.33 -17.64 1.55
CA PHE A 303 17.57 -16.87 1.42
C PHE A 303 17.79 -16.39 -0.02
#